data_AF-Q962X4-F1
#
_entry.id   AF-Q962X4-F1
#
_cell.length_a   1.000
_cell.length_b   1.000
_cell.length_c   1.000
_cell.angle_alpha   90.00
_cell.angle_beta   90.00
_cell.angle_gamma   90.00
#
_symmetry.space_group_name_H-M   'P 1'
#
loop_
_entity.id
_entity.type
_entity.pdbx_description
1 polymer ?
#
loop_
_entity_poly.entity_id
_entity_poly.type
_entity_poly.pdbx_seq_one_letter_code
_entity_poly.pdbx_strand_id
1 'polypeptide(L)'
;ETNMVAVERVKEYTDIPAEAELYNDYKLPVNTNQQGVIEFQQYSTRYRDGLSLVLKNITFKIEPGEKVGIVGRTGAGKTSLSQAIFRLIEPTTGRIIVDGEDISMMGLHDCRSKVTVLPQ
;
A
#
# COMPACT_ATOMS: atom_id res chain seq x y z
N GLU A 1 -21.40 -37.65 -6.85
CA GLU A 1 -19.98 -37.24 -6.85
C GLU A 1 -19.77 -35.75 -7.19
N THR A 2 -20.49 -35.18 -8.16
CA THR A 2 -20.29 -33.78 -8.62
C THR A 2 -20.48 -32.67 -7.56
N ASN A 3 -21.22 -32.93 -6.48
CA ASN A 3 -21.45 -31.93 -5.42
C ASN A 3 -20.24 -31.69 -4.52
N MET A 4 -19.29 -32.63 -4.42
CA MET A 4 -18.10 -32.46 -3.57
C MET A 4 -17.04 -31.55 -4.19
N VAL A 5 -17.01 -31.44 -5.53
CA VAL A 5 -16.08 -30.54 -6.25
C VAL A 5 -16.36 -29.06 -5.93
N ALA A 6 -17.62 -28.70 -5.70
CA ALA A 6 -17.99 -27.33 -5.32
C ALA A 6 -17.47 -26.96 -3.92
N VAL A 7 -17.54 -27.91 -2.97
CA VAL A 7 -17.03 -27.72 -1.61
C VAL A 7 -15.50 -27.59 -1.61
N GLU A 8 -14.82 -28.40 -2.42
CA GLU A 8 -13.37 -28.33 -2.58
C GLU A 8 -12.91 -26.95 -3.09
N ARG A 9 -13.60 -26.40 -4.09
CA ARG A 9 -13.30 -25.04 -4.61
C ARG A 9 -13.52 -23.94 -3.58
N VAL A 10 -14.56 -24.04 -2.75
CA VAL A 10 -14.78 -23.05 -1.67
C VAL A 10 -13.66 -23.10 -0.65
N LYS A 11 -13.20 -24.30 -0.29
CA LYS A 11 -12.05 -24.48 0.60
C LYS A 11 -10.75 -23.95 -0.03
N GLU A 12 -10.55 -24.13 -1.33
CA GLU A 12 -9.37 -23.57 -2.02
C GLU A 12 -9.27 -22.05 -1.83
N TYR A 13 -10.39 -21.32 -1.87
CA TYR A 13 -10.40 -19.88 -1.61
C TYR A 13 -10.14 -19.49 -0.15
N THR A 14 -10.27 -20.39 0.82
CA THR A 14 -9.91 -20.09 2.23
C THR A 14 -8.42 -20.18 2.48
N ASP A 15 -7.69 -20.88 1.61
CA ASP A 15 -6.27 -21.17 1.76
C ASP A 15 -5.38 -20.20 0.95
N ILE A 16 -5.97 -19.28 0.18
CA ILE A 16 -5.20 -18.27 -0.56
C ILE A 16 -4.55 -17.26 0.39
N PRO A 17 -3.37 -16.72 0.05
CA PRO A 17 -2.76 -15.64 0.81
C PRO A 17 -3.69 -14.42 0.88
N ALA A 18 -4.07 -14.03 2.09
CA ALA A 18 -4.85 -12.82 2.33
C ALA A 18 -3.97 -11.57 2.24
N GLU A 19 -4.61 -10.41 2.06
CA GLU A 19 -3.95 -9.13 2.29
C GLU A 19 -3.60 -8.94 3.78
N ALA A 20 -2.85 -7.89 4.09
CA ALA A 20 -2.57 -7.52 5.48
C ALA A 20 -3.86 -7.30 6.28
N GLU A 21 -3.77 -7.42 7.60
CA GLU A 21 -4.94 -7.30 8.46
C GLU A 21 -5.64 -5.94 8.32
N LEU A 22 -6.98 -5.97 8.26
CA LEU A 22 -7.79 -4.75 8.16
C LEU A 22 -7.65 -3.87 9.41
N TYR A 23 -7.60 -4.50 10.58
CA TYR A 23 -7.38 -3.90 11.89
C TYR A 23 -6.28 -4.68 12.61
N ASN A 24 -5.40 -4.00 13.33
CA ASN A 24 -4.36 -4.64 14.13
C ASN A 24 -4.16 -3.90 15.47
N ASP A 25 -3.31 -4.45 16.34
CA ASP A 25 -3.03 -3.88 17.67
C ASP A 25 -2.12 -2.63 17.65
N TYR A 26 -1.76 -2.14 16.46
CA TYR A 26 -0.90 -0.98 16.33
C TYR A 26 -1.65 0.29 16.74
N LYS A 27 -1.31 0.79 17.93
CA LYS A 27 -1.89 2.04 18.44
C LYS A 27 -1.21 3.22 17.78
N LEU A 28 -1.94 3.89 16.91
CA LEU A 28 -1.55 5.19 16.41
C LEU A 28 -1.25 6.11 17.61
N PRO A 29 -0.08 6.78 17.61
CA PRO A 29 0.17 7.78 18.64
C PRO A 29 -0.93 8.84 18.56
N VAL A 30 -1.33 9.34 19.73
CA VAL A 30 -2.40 10.34 19.93
C VAL A 30 -2.04 11.70 19.31
N ASN A 31 -0.97 11.78 18.52
CA ASN A 31 -0.47 13.02 17.97
C ASN A 31 -1.49 13.57 16.95
N THR A 32 -2.11 14.67 17.37
CA THR A 32 -3.38 15.24 16.90
C THR A 32 -3.25 16.10 15.65
N ASN A 33 -2.05 16.24 15.10
CA ASN A 33 -1.78 17.11 13.95
C ASN A 33 -1.43 16.25 12.73
N GLN A 34 -2.46 15.74 12.04
CA GLN A 34 -2.32 15.22 10.69
C GLN A 34 -1.96 16.37 9.77
N GLN A 35 -0.68 16.50 9.40
CA GLN A 35 -0.22 17.58 8.54
C GLN A 35 -0.26 17.15 7.07
N GLY A 36 -0.27 15.84 6.80
CA GLY A 36 -0.22 15.27 5.46
C GLY A 36 1.20 15.19 4.90
N VAL A 37 2.21 15.04 5.77
CA VAL A 37 3.59 14.77 5.32
C VAL A 37 3.64 13.35 4.78
N ILE A 38 4.20 13.16 3.58
CA ILE A 38 4.42 11.83 2.99
C ILE A 38 5.89 11.68 2.62
N GLU A 39 6.55 10.64 3.10
CA GLU A 39 7.95 10.36 2.82
C GLU A 39 8.15 8.93 2.32
N PHE A 40 8.77 8.80 1.15
CA PHE A 40 9.28 7.54 0.64
C PHE A 40 10.74 7.42 1.02
N GLN A 41 11.13 6.31 1.67
CA GLN A 41 12.51 6.04 2.07
C GLN A 41 13.00 4.75 1.40
N GLN A 42 13.82 4.90 0.34
CA GLN A 42 14.42 3.78 -0.41
C GLN A 42 13.39 2.72 -0.85
N TYR A 43 12.18 3.17 -1.17
CA TYR A 43 11.03 2.32 -1.39
C TYR A 43 11.13 1.55 -2.71
N SER A 44 10.94 0.25 -2.67
CA SER A 44 10.82 -0.61 -3.85
C SER A 44 9.67 -1.60 -3.69
N THR A 45 8.97 -1.89 -4.78
CA THR A 45 7.85 -2.87 -4.77
C THR A 45 7.75 -3.62 -6.10
N ARG A 46 7.04 -4.75 -6.07
CA ARG A 46 6.66 -5.59 -7.21
C ARG A 46 5.24 -6.09 -7.02
N TYR A 47 4.56 -6.40 -8.12
CA TYR A 47 3.17 -6.88 -8.07
C TYR A 47 3.01 -8.30 -7.52
N ARG A 48 4.01 -9.15 -7.71
CA ARG A 48 4.04 -10.53 -7.18
C ARG A 48 5.47 -11.02 -7.13
N ASP A 49 5.71 -12.04 -6.32
CA ASP A 49 7.00 -12.71 -6.27
C ASP A 49 7.39 -13.29 -7.63
N GLY A 50 8.70 -13.27 -7.91
CA GLY A 50 9.26 -13.68 -9.19
C GLY A 50 9.16 -12.63 -10.31
N LEU A 51 8.39 -11.54 -10.15
CA LEU A 51 8.44 -10.41 -11.10
C LEU A 51 9.55 -9.42 -10.76
N SER A 52 9.97 -8.66 -11.76
CA SER A 52 10.84 -7.51 -11.58
C SER A 52 10.17 -6.40 -10.76
N LEU A 53 10.97 -5.67 -9.99
CA LEU A 53 10.53 -4.46 -9.29
C LEU A 53 9.95 -3.44 -10.27
N VAL A 54 8.74 -2.94 -9.97
CA VAL A 54 8.07 -1.88 -10.74
C VAL A 54 8.51 -0.49 -10.28
N LEU A 55 8.72 -0.32 -8.97
CA LEU A 55 9.36 0.85 -8.38
C LEU A 55 10.68 0.43 -7.73
N LYS A 56 11.73 1.21 -7.93
CA LYS A 56 13.10 0.89 -7.51
C LYS A 56 13.72 2.08 -6.79
N ASN A 57 14.05 1.88 -5.51
CA ASN A 57 14.77 2.84 -4.67
C ASN A 57 14.21 4.26 -4.72
N ILE A 58 12.90 4.40 -4.60
CA ILE A 58 12.20 5.68 -4.63
C ILE A 58 12.42 6.40 -3.29
N THR A 59 12.95 7.61 -3.34
CA THR A 59 13.15 8.47 -2.16
C THR A 59 12.72 9.89 -2.48
N PHE A 60 11.72 10.38 -1.76
CA PHE A 60 11.27 11.78 -1.81
C PHE A 60 10.40 12.08 -0.60
N LYS A 61 10.20 13.37 -0.33
CA LYS A 61 9.31 13.88 0.71
C LYS A 61 8.34 14.89 0.11
N ILE A 62 7.09 14.82 0.51
CA ILE A 62 6.02 15.78 0.21
C ILE A 62 5.70 16.48 1.52
N GLU A 63 5.83 17.81 1.54
CA GLU A 63 5.55 18.65 2.69
C GLU A 63 4.05 19.00 2.79
N PRO A 64 3.57 19.43 3.98
CA PRO A 64 2.17 19.77 4.18
C PRO A 64 1.69 20.85 3.22
N GLY A 65 0.56 20.59 2.55
CA GLY A 65 -0.07 21.54 1.63
C GLY A 65 0.56 21.63 0.23
N GLU A 66 1.59 20.83 -0.06
CA GLU A 66 2.19 20.78 -1.39
C GLU A 66 1.25 20.16 -2.44
N LYS A 67 1.31 20.70 -3.67
CA LYS A 67 0.59 20.17 -4.83
C LYS A 67 1.60 19.53 -5.77
N VAL A 68 1.61 18.20 -5.82
CA VAL A 68 2.60 17.44 -6.59
C VAL A 68 1.94 16.83 -7.83
N GLY A 69 2.57 17.00 -8.99
CA GLY A 69 2.20 16.35 -10.25
C GLY A 69 3.18 15.24 -10.60
N ILE A 70 2.66 14.04 -10.88
CA ILE A 70 3.48 12.89 -11.32
C ILE A 70 3.30 12.70 -12.82
N VAL A 71 4.38 12.87 -13.60
CA VAL A 71 4.38 12.76 -15.06
C VAL A 71 5.34 11.69 -15.55
N GLY A 72 5.06 11.13 -16.73
CA GLY A 72 5.90 10.11 -17.36
C GLY A 72 5.14 9.29 -18.40
N ARG A 73 5.87 8.53 -19.22
CA ARG A 73 5.28 7.64 -20.24
C ARG A 73 4.37 6.57 -19.63
N THR A 74 3.53 5.96 -20.45
CA THR A 74 2.78 4.74 -20.07
C THR A 74 3.75 3.66 -19.60
N GLY A 75 3.40 2.97 -18.51
CA GLY A 75 4.27 1.95 -17.89
C GLY A 75 5.38 2.48 -16.99
N ALA A 76 5.50 3.80 -16.78
CA ALA A 76 6.53 4.38 -15.91
C ALA A 76 6.33 4.18 -14.39
N GLY A 77 5.29 3.44 -13.97
CA GLY A 77 5.04 3.16 -12.55
C GLY A 77 4.21 4.22 -11.80
N LYS A 78 3.59 5.19 -12.50
CA LYS A 78 2.77 6.24 -11.87
C LYS A 78 1.60 5.68 -11.04
N THR A 79 0.81 4.80 -11.65
CA THR A 79 -0.30 4.11 -10.96
C THR A 79 0.21 3.18 -9.87
N SER A 80 1.39 2.57 -10.06
CA SER A 80 2.03 1.75 -9.01
C SER A 80 2.40 2.61 -7.80
N LEU A 81 2.86 3.85 -8.01
CA LEU A 81 3.17 4.79 -6.92
C LEU A 81 1.92 5.17 -6.13
N SER A 82 0.79 5.44 -6.79
CA SER A 82 -0.46 5.69 -6.09
C SER A 82 -0.95 4.44 -5.34
N GLN A 83 -0.87 3.25 -5.96
CA GLN A 83 -1.24 1.98 -5.33
C GLN A 83 -0.41 1.65 -4.09
N ALA A 84 0.87 2.03 -4.08
CA ALA A 84 1.77 1.87 -2.93
C ALA A 84 1.31 2.67 -1.70
N ILE A 85 0.81 3.90 -1.89
CA ILE A 85 0.29 4.74 -0.79
C ILE A 85 -0.94 4.08 -0.14
N PHE A 86 -1.80 3.46 -0.93
CA PHE A 86 -2.99 2.74 -0.43
C PHE A 86 -2.70 1.35 0.12
N ARG A 87 -1.43 0.93 0.11
CA ARG A 87 -0.99 -0.45 0.43
C ARG A 87 -1.84 -1.48 -0.31
N LEU A 88 -2.08 -1.24 -1.61
CA LEU A 88 -2.62 -2.25 -2.53
C LEU A 88 -1.50 -3.17 -3.06
N ILE A 89 -0.27 -2.67 -2.99
CA ILE A 89 0.97 -3.43 -3.20
C ILE A 89 1.89 -3.13 -2.02
N GLU A 90 2.38 -4.18 -1.37
CA GLU A 90 3.24 -4.05 -0.20
C GLU A 90 4.70 -3.76 -0.61
N PRO A 91 5.50 -3.09 0.25
CA PRO A 91 6.91 -2.88 -0.01
C PRO A 91 7.66 -4.21 -0.12
N THR A 92 8.56 -4.31 -1.10
CA THR A 92 9.62 -5.32 -1.08
C THR A 92 10.80 -4.86 -0.21
N THR A 93 11.14 -3.57 -0.28
CA THR A 93 12.19 -2.94 0.54
C THR A 93 11.84 -1.48 0.80
N GLY A 94 12.45 -0.90 1.83
CA GLY A 94 12.18 0.48 2.22
C GLY A 94 10.78 0.61 2.83
N ARG A 95 10.32 1.86 2.97
CA ARG A 95 9.04 2.16 3.63
C ARG A 95 8.44 3.47 3.16
N ILE A 96 7.15 3.64 3.46
CA ILE A 96 6.42 4.88 3.28
C ILE A 96 6.03 5.36 4.67
N ILE A 97 6.34 6.62 4.96
CA ILE A 97 6.04 7.27 6.23
C ILE A 97 4.98 8.33 5.96
N VAL A 98 3.92 8.34 6.76
CA VAL A 98 2.88 9.37 6.73
C VAL A 98 2.78 9.99 8.11
N ASP A 99 2.97 11.32 8.19
CA ASP A 99 2.99 12.08 9.44
C ASP A 99 3.93 11.50 10.52
N GLY A 100 5.07 10.95 10.09
CA GLY A 100 6.08 10.36 10.99
C GLY A 100 5.89 8.87 11.30
N GLU A 101 4.76 8.27 10.89
CA GLU A 101 4.47 6.85 11.13
C GLU A 101 4.66 5.99 9.88
N ASP A 102 5.28 4.82 10.05
CA ASP A 102 5.41 3.83 8.97
C ASP A 102 4.06 3.15 8.73
N ILE A 103 3.49 3.36 7.54
CA ILE A 103 2.15 2.88 7.22
C ILE A 103 2.06 1.35 7.17
N SER A 104 3.19 0.63 7.02
CA SER A 104 3.22 -0.84 7.00
C SER A 104 2.90 -1.46 8.36
N MET A 105 3.10 -0.69 9.44
CA MET A 105 2.84 -1.14 10.82
C MET A 105 1.35 -1.06 11.19
N MET A 106 0.57 -0.25 10.47
CA MET A 106 -0.84 0.01 10.76
C MET A 106 -1.78 -1.03 10.13
N GLY A 107 -3.00 -1.18 10.65
CA GLY A 107 -4.08 -1.88 9.97
C GLY A 107 -4.48 -1.17 8.67
N LEU A 108 -4.92 -1.93 7.66
CA LEU A 108 -5.27 -1.35 6.35
C LEU A 108 -6.42 -0.34 6.45
N HIS A 109 -7.36 -0.53 7.36
CA HIS A 109 -8.47 0.41 7.57
C HIS A 109 -7.97 1.78 8.05
N ASP A 110 -7.06 1.79 9.02
CA ASP A 110 -6.52 3.04 9.58
C ASP A 110 -5.61 3.76 8.59
N CYS A 111 -4.92 3.01 7.72
CA CYS A 111 -4.15 3.58 6.62
C CYS A 111 -5.07 4.20 5.56
N ARG A 112 -6.03 3.43 5.05
CA ARG A 112 -6.88 3.81 3.90
C ARG A 112 -7.91 4.88 4.27
N SER A 113 -8.37 4.94 5.53
CA SER A 113 -9.31 5.98 5.99
C SER A 113 -8.72 7.40 6.02
N LYS A 114 -7.38 7.53 6.00
CA LYS A 114 -6.67 8.81 6.02
C LYS A 114 -6.32 9.35 4.63
N VAL A 115 -6.58 8.59 3.56
CA VAL A 115 -6.22 8.97 2.19
C VAL A 115 -7.44 8.85 1.29
N THR A 116 -7.73 9.89 0.53
CA THR A 116 -8.84 9.91 -0.44
C THR A 116 -8.31 9.75 -1.87
N VAL A 117 -8.97 8.93 -2.68
CA VAL A 117 -8.69 8.77 -4.11
C VAL A 117 -9.90 9.17 -4.94
N LEU A 118 -9.64 9.79 -6.08
CA LEU A 118 -10.63 9.93 -7.15
C LEU A 118 -10.34 8.84 -8.18
N PRO A 119 -11.25 7.85 -8.38
CA PRO A 119 -11.05 6.82 -9.37
C PRO A 119 -11.05 7.41 -10.79
N GLN A 120 -10.29 6.77 -11.68
CA GLN A 120 -10.23 7.11 -13.11
C GLN A 120 -11.49 6.70 -13.86
#